data_AF-A0A127F5M6-F1
#
_entry.id   AF-A0A127F5M6-F1
#
_cell.length_a   1.000
_cell.length_b   1.000
_cell.length_c   1.000
_cell.angle_alpha   90.00
_cell.angle_beta   90.00
_cell.angle_gamma   90.00
#
_symmetry.space_group_name_H-M   'P 1'
#
loop_
_entity.id
_entity.type
_entity.pdbx_description
1 polymer ?
#
loop_
_entity_poly.entity_id
_entity_poly.type
_entity_poly.pdbx_seq_one_letter_code
_entity_poly.pdbx_strand_id
1 'polypeptide(L)' 'MEAGRFGRVASLYNLLSDCGAFGLSTQEAQALIDSMLGVVKGWREFFVSHNVEIRSIDMLEQAILLDCFYRTEPVEAL' A
#
# COMPACT_ATOMS: atom_id res chain seq x y z
N MET A 1 -4.75 -9.68 -12.80
CA MET A 1 -4.40 -9.83 -11.37
C MET A 1 -5.19 -8.76 -10.63
N GLU A 2 -5.94 -9.17 -9.61
CA GLU A 2 -6.71 -8.28 -8.73
C GLU A 2 -6.03 -8.21 -7.37
N ALA A 3 -6.21 -7.10 -6.65
CA ALA A 3 -5.68 -6.92 -5.30
C ALA A 3 -6.64 -7.49 -4.23
N GLY A 4 -7.92 -7.58 -4.56
CA GLY A 4 -8.99 -8.14 -3.73
C GLY A 4 -10.32 -8.01 -4.47
N ARG A 5 -11.44 -8.04 -3.73
CA ARG A 5 -12.80 -8.04 -4.31
C ARG A 5 -13.19 -6.76 -5.04
N PHE A 6 -12.42 -5.69 -4.87
CA PHE A 6 -12.67 -4.38 -5.46
C PHE A 6 -11.66 -4.05 -6.58
N GLY A 7 -11.20 -5.09 -7.30
CA GLY A 7 -10.32 -4.94 -8.45
C GLY A 7 -8.87 -4.63 -8.06
N ARG A 8 -8.23 -3.70 -8.77
CA ARG A 8 -6.78 -3.48 -8.71
C ARG A 8 -6.32 -2.40 -7.71
N VAL A 9 -7.24 -1.77 -6.99
CA VAL A 9 -6.89 -0.68 -6.07
C VAL A 9 -6.12 -1.25 -4.88
N ALA A 10 -4.91 -0.75 -4.64
CA ALA A 10 -4.12 -1.11 -3.48
C ALA A 10 -4.57 -0.26 -2.28
N SER A 11 -5.57 -0.75 -1.54
CA SER A 11 -6.07 -0.17 -0.30
C SER A 11 -6.26 -1.22 0.79
N LEU A 12 -6.19 -0.84 2.06
CA LEU A 12 -6.35 -1.76 3.19
C LEU A 12 -7.66 -2.56 3.08
N TYR A 13 -8.78 -1.87 2.85
CA TYR A 13 -10.07 -2.54 2.71
C TYR A 13 -10.08 -3.57 1.58
N ASN A 14 -9.42 -3.28 0.45
CA ASN A 14 -9.44 -4.17 -0.70
C ASN A 14 -8.50 -5.36 -0.50
N LEU A 15 -7.26 -5.11 -0.04
CA LEU A 15 -6.27 -6.16 0.22
C LEU A 15 -6.78 -7.19 1.25
N LEU A 16 -7.52 -6.73 2.26
CA LEU A 16 -8.09 -7.60 3.28
C LEU A 16 -9.37 -8.30 2.84
N SER A 17 -10.06 -7.79 1.81
CA SER A 17 -11.38 -8.29 1.38
C SER A 17 -11.38 -9.72 0.84
N ASP A 18 -10.25 -10.21 0.32
CA ASP A 18 -10.12 -11.56 -0.22
C ASP A 18 -8.77 -12.22 0.11
N CYS A 19 -8.12 -11.81 1.20
CA CYS A 19 -6.83 -12.39 1.61
C CYS A 19 -6.88 -13.92 1.84
N GLY A 20 -8.07 -14.46 2.14
CA GLY A 20 -8.31 -15.90 2.23
C GLY A 20 -8.04 -16.68 0.93
N ALA A 21 -8.11 -16.03 -0.24
CA ALA A 21 -7.71 -16.64 -1.52
C ALA A 21 -6.22 -17.04 -1.56
N PHE A 22 -5.41 -16.43 -0.69
CA PHE A 22 -3.99 -16.75 -0.50
C PHE A 22 -3.72 -17.62 0.72
N GLY A 23 -4.77 -18.16 1.37
CA GLY A 23 -4.65 -18.98 2.57
C GLY A 23 -4.34 -18.21 3.85
N LEU A 24 -4.52 -16.89 3.85
CA LEU A 24 -4.29 -16.02 5.01
C LEU A 24 -5.59 -15.72 5.75
N SER A 25 -5.53 -15.69 7.07
CA SER A 25 -6.53 -14.98 7.87
C SER A 25 -6.36 -13.46 7.70
N THR A 26 -7.42 -12.70 8.00
CA THR A 26 -7.35 -11.24 8.00
C THR A 26 -6.28 -10.71 8.97
N GLN A 27 -6.06 -11.38 10.10
CA GLN A 27 -5.04 -10.98 11.07
C GLN A 27 -3.61 -11.17 10.52
N GLU A 28 -3.34 -12.31 9.87
CA GLU A 28 -2.05 -12.56 9.23
C GLU A 28 -1.80 -11.59 8.07
N ALA A 29 -2.82 -11.34 7.24
CA ALA A 29 -2.73 -10.39 6.15
C ALA A 29 -2.46 -8.97 6.66
N GLN A 30 -3.14 -8.54 7.73
CA GLN A 30 -2.89 -7.24 8.37
C GLN A 30 -1.45 -7.15 8.90
N ALA A 31 -0.96 -8.19 9.60
CA ALA A 31 0.40 -8.20 10.12
C ALA A 31 1.47 -8.12 9.01
N LEU A 32 1.23 -8.79 7.87
CA LEU A 32 2.09 -8.68 6.68
C LEU A 32 2.07 -7.27 6.10
N ILE A 33 0.89 -6.66 5.96
CA ILE A 33 0.75 -5.28 5.49
C ILE A 33 1.50 -4.32 6.42
N ASP A 34 1.36 -4.45 7.73
CA ASP A 34 2.03 -3.60 8.71
C ASP A 34 3.56 -3.73 8.62
N SER A 35 4.06 -4.95 8.42
CA SER A 35 5.49 -5.19 8.17
C SER A 35 5.98 -4.52 6.89
N MET A 36 5.21 -4.59 5.79
CA MET A 36 5.56 -3.93 4.53
C MET A 36 5.53 -2.40 4.69
N LEU A 37 4.52 -1.86 5.37
CA LEU A 37 4.42 -0.43 5.68
C LEU A 37 5.61 0.05 6.52
N GLY A 38 6.06 -0.76 7.48
CA GLY A 38 7.25 -0.45 8.28
C GLY A 38 8.51 -0.23 7.43
N VAL A 39 8.65 -0.95 6.33
CA VAL A 39 9.75 -0.78 5.37
C VAL A 39 9.52 0.44 4.48
N VAL A 40 8.34 0.55 3.87
CA VAL A 40 8.09 1.54 2.82
C VAL A 40 7.91 2.95 3.39
N LYS A 41 7.44 3.13 4.64
CA LYS A 41 7.21 4.46 5.24
C LYS A 41 8.44 5.37 5.23
N GLY A 42 9.65 4.82 5.33
CA GLY A 42 10.91 5.58 5.32
C GLY A 42 11.57 5.72 3.94
N TRP A 43 10.84 5.44 2.85
CA TRP A 43 11.43 5.38 1.50
C TRP A 43 12.08 6.71 1.08
N ARG A 44 11.47 7.85 1.46
CA ARG A 44 11.94 9.18 1.07
C ARG A 44 13.29 9.46 1.71
N GLU A 45 13.40 9.30 3.03
CA GLU A 45 14.64 9.49 3.78
C GLU A 45 15.71 8.51 3.33
N PHE A 46 15.31 7.27 3.05
CA PHE A 46 16.20 6.25 2.51
C PHE A 46 16.82 6.70 1.17
N PHE A 47 16.03 7.22 0.24
CA PHE A 47 16.55 7.73 -1.04
C PHE A 47 17.40 8.99 -0.90
N VAL A 48 17.02 9.90 0.00
CA VAL A 48 17.85 11.07 0.34
C VAL A 48 19.23 10.63 0.84
N SER A 49 19.30 9.65 1.75
CA SER A 49 20.57 9.14 2.28
C SER A 49 21.47 8.44 1.23
N HIS A 50 20.90 8.03 0.10
CA HIS A 50 21.61 7.41 -1.02
C HIS A 50 21.92 8.39 -2.16
N ASN A 51 21.73 9.70 -1.95
CA ASN A 51 21.99 10.75 -2.94
C ASN A 51 21.15 10.63 -4.22
N VAL A 52 19.93 10.08 -4.11
CA VAL A 52 18.97 10.15 -5.22
C VAL A 52 18.59 11.61 -5.46
N GLU A 53 18.52 12.01 -6.73
CA GLU A 53 18.15 13.38 -7.09
C GLU A 53 16.77 13.74 -6.53
N ILE A 54 16.65 14.94 -5.94
CA ILE A 54 15.38 15.43 -5.36
C ILE A 54 14.25 15.39 -6.39
N ARG A 55 14.54 15.77 -7.64
CA ARG A 55 13.56 15.70 -8.73
C ARG A 55 13.02 14.28 -8.96
N SER A 56 13.87 13.26 -8.85
CA SER A 56 13.45 11.86 -8.97
C SER A 56 12.62 11.42 -7.76
N ILE A 57 12.96 11.88 -6.56
CA ILE A 57 12.18 11.63 -5.34
C ILE A 57 10.78 12.26 -5.45
N ASP A 58 10.70 13.52 -5.87
CA ASP A 58 9.41 14.23 -6.01
C ASP A 58 8.52 13.58 -7.09
N MET A 59 9.11 13.02 -8.15
CA MET A 59 8.35 12.24 -9.14
C MET A 59 7.73 10.97 -8.56
N LEU A 60 8.37 10.35 -7.56
CA LEU A 60 7.89 9.12 -6.93
C LEU A 60 6.86 9.36 -5.83
N GLU A 61 6.74 10.58 -5.31
CA GLU A 61 5.77 10.95 -4.28
C GLU A 61 4.32 10.66 -4.70
N GLN A 62 4.04 10.72 -6.01
CA GLN A 62 2.73 10.40 -6.59
C GLN A 62 2.52 8.91 -6.88
N ALA A 63 3.49 8.05 -6.56
CA ALA A 63 3.45 6.62 -6.87
C ALA A 63 3.64 5.73 -5.64
N ILE A 64 4.35 6.20 -4.61
CA ILE A 64 4.68 5.41 -3.43
C ILE A 64 3.75 5.79 -2.27
N LEU A 65 2.97 4.82 -1.80
CA LEU A 65 2.24 4.89 -0.53
C LEU A 65 1.25 6.07 -0.46
N LEU A 66 0.44 6.21 -1.52
CA LEU A 66 -0.62 7.23 -1.63
C LEU A 66 -1.66 7.11 -0.53
N ASP A 67 -2.32 8.22 -0.18
CA ASP A 67 -3.37 8.28 0.86
C ASP A 67 -4.50 7.28 0.63
N CYS A 68 -4.81 6.95 -0.63
CA CYS A 68 -5.83 5.97 -0.95
C CYS A 68 -5.51 4.56 -0.43
N PHE A 69 -4.23 4.26 -0.18
CA PHE A 69 -3.80 3.00 0.41
C PHE A 69 -4.41 2.78 1.79
N TYR A 70 -4.48 3.82 2.61
CA TYR A 70 -4.93 3.73 4.00
C TYR A 70 -6.44 3.64 4.17
N ARG A 71 -7.22 3.64 3.08
CA ARG A 71 -8.67 3.54 3.16
C ARG A 71 -9.10 2.21 3.75
N THR A 72 -9.97 2.28 4.75
CA THR A 72 -10.59 1.12 5.43
C THR A 72 -11.97 0.78 4.89
N GLU A 73 -12.52 1.62 4.01
CA GLU A 73 -13.82 1.42 3.37
C GLU A 73 -13.75 1.73 1.87
N PRO A 74 -14.57 1.08 1.02
CA PRO A 74 -14.71 1.44 -0.38
C PRO A 74 -15.24 2.86 -0.55
N VAL A 75 -14.86 3.53 -1.64
CA VAL A 75 -15.54 4.76 -2.03
C VAL A 75 -16.91 4.36 -2.55
N GLU A 76 -17.97 4.78 -1.87
CA GLU A 76 -19.33 4.64 -2.38
C GLU A 76 -19.39 5.32 -3.75
N ALA A 77 -19.82 4.56 -4.77
CA ALA A 77 -20.10 5.14 -6.06
C ALA A 77 -21.31 6.09 -5.90
N LEU A 78 -21.06 7.40 -6.05
CA LEU A 78 -22.14 8.39 -6.22
C LEU A 78 -22.97 8.09 -7.46
#